data_AF-A0A811UFI4-F1
#
_entry.id   AF-A0A811UFI4-F1
#
_cell.length_a   1.000
_cell.length_b   1.000
_cell.length_c   1.000
_cell.angle_alpha   90.00
_cell.angle_beta   90.00
_cell.angle_gamma   90.00
#
_symmetry.space_group_name_H-M   'P 1'
#
loop_
_entity.id
_entity.type
_entity.pdbx_description
1 polymer ?
#
loop_
_entity_poly.entity_id
_entity_poly.type
_entity_poly.pdbx_seq_one_letter_code
_entity_poly.pdbx_strand_id
1 'polypeptide(L)'
;MAMLCCKVFSAKFNNPKMVVLLPNQLHPDSPASLTMVEIAYHSQYHYFQFPRLRTPKTDCSKDQIDAIDDLIDSMDLSINQKESDVARDTYLPDLLPFESLPHIYEQNLMDVLETKIILNASEDDEQFADMLDGKNFVEIFWKVPELREKHAKRAAKMIKSLFPLEENKVVEKPSEASKVKSEYSDSTTKSSSTTNDSALSIERVSVETPADDFRQLVQHNVLTIANRTERDAKFQIYAEQMRNVISELLFESKESLNYKKLEEALSIYRKQCYDFSSFNDYNKWIKEVKRRVIQNQRQHFWVNVVVEKDLGLCFVSTESSETKQALSSFYELASEDME
;
A
#
# COMPACT_ATOMS: atom_id res chain seq x y z
N MET A 1 -7.33 24.60 33.43
CA MET A 1 -7.27 23.31 34.15
C MET A 1 -7.82 22.23 33.22
N ALA A 2 -7.11 21.12 33.04
CA ALA A 2 -7.54 20.02 32.18
C ALA A 2 -8.23 18.94 33.03
N MET A 3 -9.25 18.26 32.48
CA MET A 3 -9.97 17.20 33.19
C MET A 3 -9.65 15.85 32.56
N LEU A 4 -9.30 14.85 33.36
CA LEU A 4 -9.14 13.47 32.90
C LEU A 4 -10.47 12.74 33.03
N CYS A 5 -10.92 12.09 31.96
CA CYS A 5 -12.20 11.41 31.89
C CYS A 5 -12.08 10.03 31.21
N CYS A 6 -13.03 9.14 31.50
CA CYS A 6 -13.22 7.90 30.78
C CYS A 6 -14.42 8.06 29.84
N LYS A 7 -14.19 7.93 28.54
CA LYS A 7 -15.22 7.97 27.50
C LYS A 7 -15.66 6.56 27.17
N VAL A 8 -16.95 6.30 27.36
CA VAL A 8 -17.63 5.09 26.87
C VAL A 8 -18.73 5.54 25.93
N PHE A 9 -18.55 5.34 24.62
CA PHE A 9 -19.54 5.76 23.63
C PHE A 9 -20.80 4.87 23.64
N SER A 10 -20.62 3.56 23.79
CA SER A 10 -21.71 2.59 23.93
C SER A 10 -21.21 1.37 24.69
N ALA A 11 -21.97 0.91 25.68
CA ALA A 11 -21.61 -0.20 26.56
C ALA A 11 -21.48 -1.55 25.82
N LYS A 12 -22.06 -1.69 24.62
CA LYS A 12 -22.10 -2.97 23.88
C LYS A 12 -21.01 -3.14 22.83
N PHE A 13 -20.45 -2.05 22.30
CA PHE A 13 -19.61 -2.11 21.08
C PHE A 13 -18.24 -1.43 21.22
N ASN A 14 -18.00 -0.66 22.27
CA ASN A 14 -16.76 0.12 22.39
C ASN A 14 -16.04 -0.13 23.70
N ASN A 15 -14.71 -0.28 23.59
CA ASN A 15 -13.82 -0.30 24.74
C ASN A 15 -13.76 1.11 25.37
N PRO A 16 -13.68 1.20 26.72
CA PRO A 16 -13.49 2.47 27.40
C PRO A 16 -12.21 3.15 26.91
N LYS A 17 -12.30 4.46 26.63
CA LYS A 17 -11.19 5.29 26.18
C LYS A 17 -10.84 6.34 27.23
N MET A 18 -9.59 6.42 27.64
CA MET A 18 -9.12 7.51 28.48
C MET A 18 -8.94 8.76 27.64
N VAL A 19 -9.54 9.87 28.07
CA VAL A 19 -9.53 11.15 27.35
C VAL A 19 -9.24 12.30 28.30
N VAL A 20 -8.66 13.37 27.78
CA VAL A 20 -8.49 14.65 28.48
C VAL A 20 -9.40 15.68 27.84
N LEU A 21 -10.12 16.43 28.67
CA LEU A 21 -10.94 17.56 28.28
C LEU A 21 -10.19 18.86 28.55
N LEU A 22 -10.00 19.64 27.49
CA LEU A 22 -9.32 20.93 27.51
C LEU A 22 -10.35 22.04 27.28
N PRO A 23 -10.38 23.08 28.12
CA PRO A 23 -11.28 24.21 27.90
C PRO A 23 -10.83 25.03 26.69
N ASN A 24 -11.76 25.29 25.77
CA ASN A 24 -11.53 26.21 24.66
C ASN A 24 -11.65 27.66 25.14
N GLN A 25 -11.06 28.59 24.37
CA GLN A 25 -11.24 30.02 24.64
C GLN A 25 -12.71 30.41 24.49
N LEU A 26 -13.19 31.30 25.36
CA LEU A 26 -14.56 31.79 25.31
C LEU A 26 -14.70 32.76 24.14
N HIS A 27 -15.62 32.45 23.22
CA HIS A 27 -15.99 33.36 22.15
C HIS A 27 -17.41 33.89 22.38
N PRO A 28 -17.67 35.17 22.04
CA PRO A 28 -19.00 35.77 22.20
C PRO A 28 -20.08 35.05 21.37
N ASP A 29 -19.69 34.48 20.23
CA ASP A 29 -20.61 33.89 19.25
C ASP A 29 -20.80 32.37 19.39
N SER A 30 -20.12 31.71 20.35
CA SER A 30 -20.24 30.27 20.54
C SER A 30 -20.33 29.88 22.02
N PRO A 31 -21.09 28.83 22.35
CA PRO A 31 -21.17 28.35 23.72
C PRO A 31 -19.80 27.85 24.19
N ALA A 32 -19.54 27.97 25.49
CA ALA A 32 -18.35 27.40 26.10
C ALA A 32 -18.23 25.91 25.75
N SER A 33 -17.10 25.53 25.15
CA SER A 33 -16.86 24.18 24.66
C SER A 33 -15.57 23.60 25.24
N LEU A 34 -15.52 22.27 25.28
CA LEU A 34 -14.36 21.50 25.73
C LEU A 34 -13.86 20.64 24.57
N THR A 35 -12.57 20.69 24.27
CA THR A 35 -11.92 19.81 23.31
C THR A 35 -11.52 18.50 23.99
N MET A 36 -11.98 17.39 23.43
CA MET A 36 -11.73 16.04 23.95
C MET A 36 -10.62 15.35 23.16
N VAL A 37 -9.51 15.05 23.82
CA VAL A 37 -8.33 14.40 23.21
C VAL A 37 -8.09 13.05 23.88
N GLU A 38 -7.98 11.97 23.10
CA GLU A 38 -7.65 10.63 23.60
C GLU A 38 -6.18 10.55 24.00
N ILE A 39 -5.90 9.94 25.16
CA ILE A 39 -4.53 9.74 25.63
C ILE A 39 -3.98 8.38 25.19
N ALA A 40 -2.69 8.33 24.93
CA ALA A 40 -2.00 7.09 24.60
C ALA A 40 -1.91 6.15 25.81
N TYR A 41 -2.14 4.87 25.57
CA TYR A 41 -1.96 3.81 26.56
C TYR A 41 -0.52 3.34 26.65
N HIS A 42 -0.17 2.70 27.76
CA HIS A 42 1.17 2.13 27.95
C HIS A 42 1.63 1.25 26.77
N SER A 43 0.72 0.44 26.22
CA SER A 43 0.98 -0.46 25.08
C SER A 43 1.27 0.26 23.75
N GLN A 44 0.95 1.55 23.62
CA GLN A 44 1.18 2.33 22.42
C GLN A 44 2.50 3.13 22.45
N TYR A 45 3.15 3.22 23.62
CA TYR A 45 4.43 3.90 23.72
C TYR A 45 5.54 3.06 23.10
N HIS A 46 6.22 3.67 22.13
CA HIS A 46 7.44 3.12 21.55
C HIS A 46 8.62 3.90 22.13
N TYR A 47 9.45 3.21 22.91
CA TYR A 47 10.61 3.82 23.54
C TYR A 47 11.82 3.75 22.61
N PHE A 48 12.05 4.81 21.87
CA PHE A 48 13.26 4.99 21.08
C PHE A 48 14.28 5.83 21.86
N GLN A 49 15.51 5.31 21.98
CA GLN A 49 16.62 6.07 22.54
C GLN A 49 17.45 6.66 21.41
N PHE A 50 17.41 7.98 21.28
CA PHE A 50 18.22 8.70 20.31
C PHE A 50 19.45 9.31 21.02
N PRO A 51 20.63 9.29 20.37
CA PRO A 51 21.79 10.02 20.89
C PRO A 51 21.48 11.53 20.90
N ARG A 52 22.15 12.25 21.80
CA ARG A 52 22.04 13.72 21.84
C ARG A 52 22.57 14.29 20.52
N LEU A 53 21.76 15.14 19.87
CA LEU A 53 22.14 15.76 18.59
C LEU A 53 23.26 16.80 18.74
N ARG A 54 23.38 17.45 19.91
CA ARG A 54 24.50 18.36 20.23
C ARG A 54 25.70 17.57 20.73
N THR A 55 26.70 17.43 19.87
CA THR A 55 27.99 16.78 20.14
C THR A 55 29.10 17.66 19.57
N PRO A 56 30.36 17.53 20.03
CA PRO A 56 31.46 18.33 19.48
C PRO A 56 31.71 18.13 17.98
N LYS A 57 31.14 17.09 17.37
CA LYS A 57 31.20 16.84 15.91
C LYS A 57 30.09 17.55 15.14
N THR A 58 29.03 17.96 15.82
CA THR A 58 27.82 18.57 15.25
C THR A 58 27.61 20.00 15.74
N ASP A 59 28.61 20.58 16.41
CA ASP A 59 28.60 21.97 16.82
C ASP A 59 28.70 22.87 15.58
N CYS A 60 27.74 23.77 15.42
CA CYS A 60 27.67 24.69 14.29
C CYS A 60 28.55 25.94 14.50
N SER A 61 29.09 26.47 13.41
CA SER A 61 29.73 27.80 13.39
C SER A 61 28.70 28.91 13.63
N LYS A 62 29.16 30.08 14.08
CA LYS A 62 28.31 31.27 14.22
C LYS A 62 27.68 31.68 12.88
N ASP A 63 28.46 31.67 11.81
CA ASP A 63 27.97 32.01 10.46
C ASP A 63 26.89 31.02 9.98
N GLN A 64 26.96 29.76 10.41
CA GLN A 64 25.96 28.74 10.11
C GLN A 64 24.66 28.99 10.87
N ILE A 65 24.75 29.45 12.13
CA ILE A 65 23.58 29.80 12.95
C ILE A 65 22.90 31.05 12.36
N ASP A 66 23.68 32.08 12.05
CA ASP A 66 23.17 33.34 11.49
C ASP A 66 22.49 33.10 10.12
N ALA A 67 23.05 32.22 9.28
CA ALA A 67 22.42 31.85 8.00
C ALA A 67 21.10 31.09 8.15
N ILE A 68 20.95 30.27 9.21
CA ILE A 68 19.68 29.60 9.53
C ILE A 68 18.67 30.62 10.08
N ASP A 69 19.11 31.58 10.89
CA ASP A 69 18.25 32.65 11.42
C ASP A 69 17.67 33.49 10.28
N ASP A 70 18.53 33.92 9.34
CA ASP A 70 18.13 34.62 8.11
C ASP A 70 17.10 33.81 7.29
N LEU A 71 17.22 32.48 7.26
CA LEU A 71 16.27 31.62 6.56
C LEU A 71 14.91 31.59 7.28
N ILE A 72 14.91 31.42 8.60
CA ILE A 72 13.69 31.40 9.43
C ILE A 72 12.90 32.70 9.21
N ASP A 73 13.57 33.86 9.29
CA ASP A 73 12.95 35.16 9.07
C ASP A 73 12.44 35.34 7.64
N SER A 74 13.19 34.83 6.66
CA SER A 74 12.79 34.90 5.24
C SER A 74 11.55 34.05 4.93
N MET A 75 11.39 32.92 5.63
CA MET A 75 10.31 31.93 5.46
C MET A 75 9.15 32.10 6.45
N ASP A 76 9.15 33.14 7.27
CA ASP A 76 8.03 33.41 8.18
C ASP A 76 6.72 33.64 7.42
N LEU A 77 5.76 32.74 7.65
CA LEU A 77 4.41 32.76 7.06
C LEU A 77 3.40 33.47 7.96
N SER A 78 3.77 33.83 9.19
CA SER A 78 2.90 34.58 10.08
C SER A 78 2.77 36.04 9.62
N ILE A 79 1.55 36.58 9.66
CA ILE A 79 1.29 37.98 9.28
C ILE A 79 1.69 38.88 10.45
N ASN A 80 2.98 39.12 10.63
CA ASN A 80 3.49 40.11 11.58
C ASN A 80 3.46 41.53 10.98
N GLN A 81 2.27 42.05 10.64
CA GLN A 81 2.13 43.49 10.37
C GLN A 81 2.04 44.25 11.69
N LYS A 82 3.17 44.77 12.17
CA LYS A 82 3.28 45.73 13.29
C LYS A 82 2.74 47.14 12.96
N GLU A 83 1.90 47.32 11.93
CA GLU A 83 1.50 48.65 11.43
C GLU A 83 -0.01 48.94 11.50
N SER A 84 -0.79 48.09 12.18
CA SER A 84 -2.20 48.35 12.47
C SER A 84 -2.48 48.07 13.95
N ASP A 85 -2.66 49.12 14.74
CA ASP A 85 -3.11 49.12 16.15
C ASP A 85 -4.57 48.64 16.33
N VAL A 86 -5.12 47.90 15.37
CA VAL A 86 -6.45 47.30 15.46
C VAL A 86 -6.31 45.80 15.31
N ALA A 87 -6.65 45.09 16.40
CA ALA A 87 -6.88 43.65 16.37
C ALA A 87 -8.03 43.36 15.39
N ARG A 88 -7.77 42.60 14.31
CA ARG A 88 -8.85 42.14 13.42
C ARG A 88 -9.57 40.95 14.07
N ASP A 89 -10.90 40.94 13.96
CA ASP A 89 -11.83 39.89 14.42
C ASP A 89 -11.79 38.58 13.61
N THR A 90 -10.75 38.36 12.80
CA THR A 90 -10.60 37.13 12.00
C THR A 90 -9.52 36.22 12.57
N TYR A 91 -9.86 34.95 12.78
CA TYR A 91 -9.06 33.93 13.46
C TYR A 91 -7.83 33.39 12.70
N LEU A 92 -7.53 33.89 11.50
CA LEU A 92 -6.49 33.31 10.63
C LEU A 92 -5.34 34.30 10.39
N PRO A 93 -4.25 34.20 11.17
CA PRO A 93 -3.03 34.99 11.00
C PRO A 93 -2.00 34.27 10.12
N ASP A 94 -2.42 33.60 9.05
CA ASP A 94 -1.52 32.87 8.15
C ASP A 94 -1.62 33.40 6.71
N LEU A 95 -0.46 33.62 6.09
CA LEU A 95 -0.38 33.91 4.65
C LEU A 95 -0.88 32.72 3.82
N LEU A 96 -0.90 31.51 4.38
CA LEU A 96 -1.44 30.29 3.78
C LEU A 96 -2.44 29.62 4.74
N PRO A 97 -3.76 29.85 4.58
CA PRO A 97 -4.76 29.30 5.48
C PRO A 97 -5.05 27.82 5.16
N PHE A 98 -4.12 26.93 5.51
CA PHE A 98 -4.21 25.49 5.24
C PHE A 98 -5.50 24.85 5.77
N GLU A 99 -6.04 25.35 6.87
CA GLU A 99 -7.29 24.86 7.46
C GLU A 99 -8.53 25.17 6.62
N SER A 100 -8.48 26.21 5.78
CA SER A 100 -9.60 26.63 4.93
C SER A 100 -9.54 26.03 3.52
N LEU A 101 -8.41 25.43 3.15
CA LEU A 101 -8.23 24.86 1.82
C LEU A 101 -8.98 23.53 1.72
N PRO A 102 -9.70 23.29 0.60
CA PRO A 102 -10.39 22.03 0.37
C PRO A 102 -9.37 20.88 0.24
N HIS A 103 -9.82 19.65 0.50
CA HIS A 103 -8.95 18.49 0.38
C HIS A 103 -8.65 18.21 -1.11
N ILE A 104 -7.36 18.21 -1.48
CA ILE A 104 -6.87 18.06 -2.87
C ILE A 104 -7.49 16.83 -3.55
N TYR A 105 -7.55 15.69 -2.84
CA TYR A 105 -8.13 14.46 -3.40
C TYR A 105 -9.61 14.60 -3.75
N GLU A 106 -10.40 15.26 -2.90
CA GLU A 106 -11.83 15.42 -3.12
C GLU A 106 -12.07 16.31 -4.34
N GLN A 107 -11.34 17.43 -4.45
CA GLN A 107 -11.42 18.29 -5.62
C GLN A 107 -11.00 17.56 -6.90
N ASN A 108 -9.87 16.84 -6.89
CA ASN A 108 -9.41 16.11 -8.06
C ASN A 108 -10.41 15.01 -8.49
N LEU A 109 -11.01 14.31 -7.53
CA LEU A 109 -12.05 13.32 -7.81
C LEU A 109 -13.28 13.96 -8.45
N MET A 110 -13.76 15.08 -7.89
CA MET A 110 -14.92 15.79 -8.43
C MET A 110 -14.64 16.30 -9.85
N ASP A 111 -13.46 16.85 -10.11
CA ASP A 111 -13.06 17.30 -11.45
C ASP A 111 -13.03 16.12 -12.45
N VAL A 112 -12.45 14.98 -12.06
CA VAL A 112 -12.42 13.78 -12.94
C VAL A 112 -13.82 13.26 -13.19
N LEU A 113 -14.69 13.25 -12.18
CA LEU A 113 -16.08 12.84 -12.33
C LEU A 113 -16.86 13.80 -13.23
N GLU A 114 -16.64 15.11 -13.10
CA GLU A 114 -17.23 16.13 -13.96
C GLU A 114 -16.85 15.89 -15.42
N THR A 115 -15.55 15.70 -15.70
CA THR A 115 -15.06 15.42 -17.06
C THR A 115 -15.62 14.10 -17.60
N LYS A 116 -15.68 13.04 -16.80
CA LYS A 116 -16.22 11.75 -17.25
C LYS A 116 -17.74 11.77 -17.47
N ILE A 117 -18.50 12.49 -16.64
CA ILE A 117 -19.98 12.47 -16.66
C ILE A 117 -20.56 13.55 -17.58
N ILE A 118 -20.04 14.77 -17.52
CA ILE A 118 -20.58 15.90 -18.29
C ILE A 118 -20.02 15.91 -19.71
N LEU A 119 -18.71 15.66 -19.86
CA LEU A 119 -18.05 15.68 -21.16
C LEU A 119 -18.04 14.32 -21.86
N ASN A 120 -18.46 13.24 -21.17
CA ASN A 120 -18.39 11.84 -21.67
C ASN A 120 -17.02 11.47 -22.26
N ALA A 121 -15.96 12.11 -21.76
CA ALA A 121 -14.61 11.89 -22.25
C ALA A 121 -14.07 10.55 -21.75
N SER A 122 -13.54 9.75 -22.67
CA SER A 122 -12.75 8.56 -22.35
C SER A 122 -11.37 8.96 -21.82
N GLU A 123 -10.68 8.03 -21.15
CA GLU A 123 -9.33 8.26 -20.62
C GLU A 123 -8.30 8.58 -21.72
N ASP A 124 -8.62 8.27 -22.98
CA ASP A 124 -7.79 8.50 -24.16
C ASP A 124 -8.08 9.83 -24.89
N ASP A 125 -9.03 10.63 -24.41
CA ASP A 125 -9.41 11.89 -25.08
C ASP A 125 -8.47 13.05 -24.71
N GLU A 126 -8.17 13.91 -25.68
CA GLU A 126 -7.33 15.11 -25.50
C GLU A 126 -7.84 16.03 -24.38
N GLN A 127 -9.16 16.06 -24.15
CA GLN A 127 -9.79 16.84 -23.08
C GLN A 127 -9.43 16.37 -21.67
N PHE A 128 -9.15 15.07 -21.50
CA PHE A 128 -8.70 14.51 -20.23
C PHE A 128 -7.22 14.83 -19.98
N ALA A 129 -6.40 14.82 -21.03
CA ALA A 129 -5.00 15.27 -20.98
C ALA A 129 -4.91 16.77 -20.67
N ASP A 130 -5.72 17.60 -21.33
CA ASP A 130 -5.78 19.05 -21.08
C ASP A 130 -6.24 19.36 -19.65
N MET A 131 -7.17 18.58 -19.10
CA MET A 131 -7.58 18.69 -17.69
C MET A 131 -6.42 18.35 -16.73
N LEU A 132 -5.64 17.31 -17.03
CA LEU A 132 -4.46 16.94 -16.23
C LEU A 132 -3.36 18.00 -16.29
N ASP A 133 -3.10 18.54 -17.47
CA ASP A 133 -2.09 19.58 -17.68
C ASP A 133 -2.52 20.93 -17.07
N GLY A 134 -3.82 21.24 -17.08
CA GLY A 134 -4.39 22.41 -16.42
C GLY A 134 -4.41 22.33 -14.89
N LYS A 135 -4.31 21.13 -14.32
CA LYS A 135 -4.32 20.89 -12.87
C LYS A 135 -2.97 21.21 -12.23
N ASN A 136 -2.69 22.49 -12.10
CA ASN A 136 -1.53 22.95 -11.34
C ASN A 136 -1.83 23.00 -9.83
N PHE A 137 -1.99 21.83 -9.20
CA PHE A 137 -2.22 21.72 -7.77
C PHE A 137 -1.11 22.38 -6.93
N VAL A 138 0.11 22.41 -7.46
CA VAL A 138 1.25 23.07 -6.81
C VAL A 138 1.02 24.58 -6.74
N GLU A 139 0.53 25.20 -7.82
CA GLU A 139 0.23 26.63 -7.83
C GLU A 139 -0.96 27.01 -6.95
N ILE A 140 -1.95 26.12 -6.83
CA ILE A 140 -3.18 26.41 -6.07
C ILE A 140 -2.97 26.20 -4.57
N PHE A 141 -2.31 25.10 -4.18
CA PHE A 141 -2.23 24.70 -2.77
C PHE A 141 -0.88 24.99 -2.12
N TRP A 142 0.20 25.12 -2.90
CA TRP A 142 1.57 25.18 -2.38
C TRP A 142 2.31 26.47 -2.77
N LYS A 143 1.66 27.38 -3.51
CA LYS A 143 2.29 28.64 -3.92
C LYS A 143 2.43 29.59 -2.75
N VAL A 144 3.67 29.77 -2.32
CA VAL A 144 4.07 30.79 -1.35
C VAL A 144 4.07 32.17 -2.03
N PRO A 145 3.77 33.28 -1.31
CA PRO A 145 3.89 34.63 -1.87
C PRO A 145 5.24 34.88 -2.54
N GLU A 146 5.24 35.45 -3.75
CA GLU A 146 6.42 35.56 -4.62
C GLU A 146 7.60 36.31 -3.97
N LEU A 147 7.32 37.32 -3.14
CA LEU A 147 8.35 38.06 -2.41
C LEU A 147 9.07 37.17 -1.38
N ARG A 148 8.32 36.34 -0.66
CA ARG A 148 8.86 35.38 0.31
C ARG A 148 9.66 34.29 -0.39
N GLU A 149 9.16 33.78 -1.52
CA GLU A 149 9.88 32.79 -2.32
C GLU A 149 11.25 33.31 -2.80
N LYS A 150 11.32 34.57 -3.28
CA LYS A 150 12.59 35.19 -3.70
C LYS A 150 13.57 35.33 -2.53
N HIS A 151 13.09 35.78 -1.37
CA HIS A 151 13.92 35.95 -0.17
C HIS A 151 14.42 34.60 0.36
N ALA A 152 13.53 33.60 0.45
CA ALA A 152 13.88 32.24 0.85
C ALA A 152 14.88 31.59 -0.10
N LYS A 153 14.72 31.76 -1.43
CA LYS A 153 15.70 31.28 -2.42
C LYS A 153 17.09 31.91 -2.24
N ARG A 154 17.15 33.17 -1.83
CA ARG A 154 18.43 33.84 -1.52
C ARG A 154 19.07 33.23 -0.27
N ALA A 155 18.32 33.11 0.83
CA ALA A 155 18.81 32.51 2.07
C ALA A 155 19.25 31.04 1.88
N ALA A 156 18.45 30.24 1.17
CA ALA A 156 18.75 28.85 0.88
C ALA A 156 20.04 28.65 0.08
N LYS A 157 20.38 29.57 -0.85
CA LYS A 157 21.66 29.52 -1.57
C LYS A 157 22.85 29.73 -0.63
N MET A 158 22.73 30.63 0.35
CA MET A 158 23.78 30.86 1.35
C MET A 158 23.99 29.64 2.24
N ILE A 159 22.89 29.00 2.67
CA ILE A 159 22.94 27.75 3.46
C ILE A 159 23.57 26.63 2.66
N LYS A 160 23.19 26.45 1.38
CA LYS A 160 23.77 25.41 0.52
C LYS A 160 25.29 25.55 0.38
N SER A 161 25.83 26.77 0.44
CA SER A 161 27.28 26.96 0.44
C SER A 161 27.94 26.67 1.80
N LEU A 162 27.24 26.91 2.92
CA LEU A 162 27.76 26.72 4.28
C LEU A 162 27.63 25.28 4.80
N PHE A 163 26.73 24.50 4.21
CA PHE A 163 26.48 23.09 4.54
C PHE A 163 26.68 22.21 3.30
N PRO A 164 27.92 21.79 3.01
CA PRO A 164 28.17 20.83 1.95
C PRO A 164 27.55 19.48 2.33
N LEU A 165 26.59 19.02 1.52
CA LEU A 165 25.95 17.72 1.67
C LEU A 165 26.44 16.80 0.55
N GLU A 166 26.98 15.65 0.94
CA GLU A 166 27.33 14.58 0.03
C GLU A 166 26.22 13.54 0.05
N GLU A 167 25.67 13.23 -1.12
CA GLU A 167 24.73 12.12 -1.25
C GLU A 167 25.51 10.81 -1.15
N ASN A 168 25.31 10.09 -0.05
CA ASN A 168 25.72 8.70 0.00
C ASN A 168 24.83 7.93 -0.97
N LYS A 169 25.34 7.68 -2.17
CA LYS A 169 24.78 6.66 -3.06
C LYS A 169 24.88 5.34 -2.33
N VAL A 170 23.82 4.97 -1.62
CA VAL A 170 23.58 3.58 -1.28
C VAL A 170 23.68 2.86 -2.61
N VAL A 171 24.64 1.96 -2.74
CA VAL A 171 24.67 1.03 -3.87
C VAL A 171 23.35 0.28 -3.76
N GLU A 172 22.35 0.74 -4.49
CA GLU A 172 21.15 -0.01 -4.75
C GLU A 172 21.66 -1.31 -5.36
N LYS A 173 21.68 -2.37 -4.55
CA LYS A 173 21.66 -3.71 -5.13
C LYS A 173 20.41 -3.68 -6.01
N PRO A 174 20.55 -3.80 -7.34
CA PRO A 174 19.41 -3.69 -8.22
C PRO A 174 18.37 -4.70 -7.73
N SER A 175 17.20 -4.21 -7.36
CA SER A 175 16.05 -5.05 -7.15
C SER A 175 15.83 -5.83 -8.45
N GLU A 176 15.54 -7.13 -8.33
CA GLU A 176 15.43 -8.04 -9.47
C GLU A 176 14.40 -7.62 -10.52
N ALA A 177 13.54 -6.64 -10.21
CA ALA A 177 12.59 -6.03 -11.13
C ALA A 177 13.24 -5.28 -12.31
N SER A 178 14.47 -4.78 -12.16
CA SER A 178 15.17 -4.07 -13.26
C SER A 178 15.98 -4.98 -14.18
N LYS A 179 16.20 -6.26 -13.84
CA LYS A 179 16.88 -7.24 -14.72
C LYS A 179 15.96 -7.88 -15.76
N VAL A 180 14.65 -7.90 -15.52
CA VAL A 180 13.69 -8.54 -16.44
C VAL A 180 13.53 -7.78 -17.77
N LYS A 181 13.91 -6.50 -17.85
CA LYS A 181 13.87 -5.73 -19.11
C LYS A 181 15.13 -5.82 -19.97
N SER A 182 16.25 -6.39 -19.49
CA SER A 182 17.50 -6.47 -20.27
C SER A 182 17.91 -7.90 -20.67
N GLU A 183 17.15 -8.93 -20.32
CA GLU A 183 17.48 -10.34 -20.62
C GLU A 183 16.78 -10.89 -21.88
N TYR A 184 16.20 -10.05 -22.73
CA TYR A 184 15.69 -10.48 -24.06
C TYR A 184 16.69 -10.29 -25.22
N SER A 185 17.94 -9.95 -24.92
CA SER A 185 19.00 -9.84 -25.94
C SER A 185 20.37 -10.19 -25.37
N ASP A 186 20.62 -11.46 -25.10
CA ASP A 186 21.76 -12.18 -25.68
C ASP A 186 21.85 -13.60 -25.10
N SER A 187 21.65 -14.57 -25.97
CA SER A 187 22.13 -15.94 -25.76
C SER A 187 23.64 -15.95 -25.94
N THR A 188 24.43 -16.38 -24.93
CA THR A 188 25.56 -17.34 -25.09
C THR A 188 26.10 -17.77 -23.72
N THR A 189 26.11 -19.08 -23.54
CA THR A 189 26.88 -19.95 -22.62
C THR A 189 28.12 -19.36 -21.91
N LYS A 190 28.22 -19.58 -20.58
CA LYS A 190 29.38 -20.26 -19.93
C LYS A 190 29.14 -20.55 -18.44
N SER A 191 29.57 -21.75 -18.05
CA SER A 191 29.53 -22.38 -16.73
C SER A 191 30.79 -22.09 -15.89
N SER A 192 30.65 -22.10 -14.54
CA SER A 192 31.58 -22.59 -13.50
C SER A 192 31.10 -22.05 -12.11
N SER A 193 30.58 -22.87 -11.19
CA SER A 193 31.27 -23.65 -10.12
C SER A 193 32.10 -22.75 -9.18
N THR A 194 32.00 -22.70 -7.84
CA THR A 194 31.52 -23.57 -6.75
C THR A 194 31.60 -22.74 -5.45
N THR A 195 30.73 -22.94 -4.46
CA THR A 195 31.07 -23.25 -3.04
C THR A 195 29.83 -23.29 -2.15
N ASN A 196 29.81 -24.30 -1.29
CA ASN A 196 28.70 -24.73 -0.44
C ASN A 196 28.59 -23.85 0.81
N ASP A 197 27.36 -23.48 1.19
CA ASP A 197 26.96 -23.62 2.59
C ASP A 197 25.44 -23.83 2.71
N SER A 198 25.06 -24.72 3.63
CA SER A 198 23.78 -25.41 3.66
C SER A 198 22.72 -24.63 4.43
N ALA A 199 21.85 -23.92 3.70
CA ALA A 199 20.46 -23.65 4.07
C ALA A 199 19.73 -23.39 2.75
N LEU A 200 18.89 -24.32 2.31
CA LEU A 200 18.13 -24.21 1.07
C LEU A 200 17.21 -22.99 1.16
N SER A 201 17.67 -21.84 0.66
CA SER A 201 16.85 -20.66 0.42
C SER A 201 15.99 -20.92 -0.81
N ILE A 202 14.89 -21.64 -0.61
CA ILE A 202 13.85 -21.78 -1.62
C ILE A 202 13.27 -20.38 -1.83
N GLU A 203 13.61 -19.73 -2.95
CA GLU A 203 13.08 -18.41 -3.31
C GLU A 203 11.85 -18.50 -4.24
N ARG A 204 11.60 -19.65 -4.84
CA ARG A 204 10.54 -19.87 -5.84
C ARG A 204 9.86 -21.22 -5.67
N VAL A 205 8.58 -21.29 -6.03
CA VAL A 205 7.83 -22.56 -6.10
C VAL A 205 8.37 -23.37 -7.28
N SER A 206 8.97 -24.54 -7.04
CA SER A 206 9.49 -25.39 -8.11
C SER A 206 8.38 -26.22 -8.75
N VAL A 207 8.63 -26.66 -9.99
CA VAL A 207 7.77 -27.61 -10.68
C VAL A 207 7.90 -29.01 -10.08
N GLU A 208 8.99 -29.33 -9.36
CA GLU A 208 9.28 -30.65 -8.78
C GLU A 208 8.51 -30.95 -7.50
N THR A 209 8.39 -29.99 -6.57
CA THR A 209 7.69 -30.13 -5.28
C THR A 209 6.83 -28.90 -4.93
N PRO A 210 5.84 -28.52 -5.78
CA PRO A 210 5.12 -27.25 -5.66
C PRO A 210 4.39 -27.11 -4.32
N ALA A 211 3.80 -28.21 -3.84
CA ALA A 211 3.07 -28.30 -2.58
C ALA A 211 3.93 -27.93 -1.36
N ASP A 212 5.11 -28.52 -1.24
CA ASP A 212 5.98 -28.36 -0.08
C ASP A 212 6.78 -27.06 -0.15
N ASP A 213 7.19 -26.64 -1.35
CA ASP A 213 7.90 -25.38 -1.55
C ASP A 213 7.01 -24.19 -1.17
N PHE A 214 5.77 -24.18 -1.62
CA PHE A 214 4.82 -23.12 -1.29
C PHE A 214 4.47 -23.09 0.20
N ARG A 215 4.36 -24.27 0.84
CA ARG A 215 4.16 -24.34 2.29
C ARG A 215 5.33 -23.71 3.05
N GLN A 216 6.57 -24.04 2.66
CA GLN A 216 7.77 -23.50 3.28
C GLN A 216 7.91 -21.98 3.04
N LEU A 217 7.64 -21.52 1.82
CA LEU A 217 7.64 -20.09 1.47
C LEU A 217 6.63 -19.30 2.30
N VAL A 218 5.39 -19.79 2.43
CA VAL A 218 4.38 -19.11 3.26
C VAL A 218 4.80 -19.12 4.75
N GLN A 219 5.29 -20.24 5.25
CA GLN A 219 5.65 -20.39 6.67
C GLN A 219 6.85 -19.52 7.07
N HIS A 220 7.90 -19.49 6.25
CA HIS A 220 9.16 -18.81 6.59
C HIS A 220 9.19 -17.35 6.12
N ASN A 221 8.52 -17.01 5.01
CA ASN A 221 8.69 -15.70 4.37
C ASN A 221 7.47 -14.79 4.48
N VAL A 222 6.26 -15.35 4.70
CA VAL A 222 5.01 -14.58 4.81
C VAL A 222 4.60 -14.44 6.27
N LEU A 223 4.48 -15.54 7.03
CA LEU A 223 4.03 -15.49 8.42
C LEU A 223 5.00 -14.77 9.38
N THR A 224 6.27 -14.61 8.99
CA THR A 224 7.29 -13.86 9.75
C THR A 224 7.14 -12.34 9.65
N ILE A 225 6.33 -11.84 8.71
CA ILE A 225 6.11 -10.39 8.52
C ILE A 225 5.07 -9.89 9.52
N ALA A 226 5.40 -8.87 10.31
CA ALA A 226 4.50 -8.27 11.29
C ALA A 226 3.43 -7.37 10.65
N ASN A 227 3.79 -6.63 9.61
CA ASN A 227 2.88 -5.74 8.87
C ASN A 227 1.90 -6.54 8.01
N ARG A 228 0.60 -6.34 8.23
CA ARG A 228 -0.46 -7.07 7.53
C ARG A 228 -0.48 -6.78 6.03
N THR A 229 -0.31 -5.52 5.62
CA THR A 229 -0.37 -5.14 4.20
C THR A 229 0.80 -5.73 3.40
N GLU A 230 2.01 -5.68 3.97
CA GLU A 230 3.20 -6.28 3.35
C GLU A 230 3.12 -7.81 3.32
N ARG A 231 2.54 -8.41 4.36
CA ARG A 231 2.28 -9.85 4.42
C ARG A 231 1.35 -10.29 3.30
N ASP A 232 0.22 -9.60 3.13
CA ASP A 232 -0.78 -9.92 2.11
C ASP A 232 -0.21 -9.71 0.70
N ALA A 233 0.56 -8.63 0.48
CA ALA A 233 1.24 -8.39 -0.80
C ALA A 233 2.24 -9.51 -1.14
N LYS A 234 3.04 -9.96 -0.18
CA LYS A 234 4.02 -11.03 -0.39
C LYS A 234 3.36 -12.40 -0.59
N PHE A 235 2.25 -12.66 0.11
CA PHE A 235 1.44 -13.84 -0.13
C PHE A 235 0.94 -13.89 -1.59
N GLN A 236 0.46 -12.77 -2.13
CA GLN A 236 -0.05 -12.70 -3.50
C GLN A 236 1.02 -13.02 -4.56
N ILE A 237 2.29 -12.64 -4.32
CA ILE A 237 3.42 -12.99 -5.20
C ILE A 237 3.61 -14.51 -5.24
N TYR A 238 3.63 -15.18 -4.09
CA TYR A 238 3.78 -16.65 -4.06
C TYR A 238 2.53 -17.37 -4.56
N ALA A 239 1.34 -16.80 -4.31
CA ALA A 239 0.08 -17.30 -4.85
C ALA A 239 0.09 -17.29 -6.38
N GLU A 240 0.61 -16.22 -7.00
CA GLU A 240 0.79 -16.14 -8.44
C GLU A 240 1.77 -17.19 -8.97
N GLN A 241 2.91 -17.38 -8.31
CA GLN A 241 3.87 -18.43 -8.68
C GLN A 241 3.23 -19.82 -8.62
N MET A 242 2.49 -20.12 -7.54
CA MET A 242 1.77 -21.39 -7.41
C MET A 242 0.71 -21.57 -8.52
N ARG A 243 -0.06 -20.54 -8.86
CA ARG A 243 -1.03 -20.59 -9.96
C ARG A 243 -0.37 -20.86 -11.31
N ASN A 244 0.80 -20.26 -11.55
CA ASN A 244 1.56 -20.46 -12.78
C ASN A 244 2.11 -21.89 -12.87
N VAL A 245 2.70 -22.41 -11.78
CA VAL A 245 3.20 -23.79 -11.73
C VAL A 245 2.07 -24.81 -11.90
N ILE A 246 0.90 -24.59 -11.27
CA ILE A 246 -0.28 -25.44 -11.48
C ILE A 246 -0.73 -25.41 -12.94
N SER A 247 -0.71 -24.22 -13.57
CA SER A 247 -1.12 -24.05 -14.97
C SER A 247 -0.11 -24.71 -15.93
N GLU A 248 1.19 -24.59 -15.66
CA GLU A 248 2.26 -25.23 -16.42
C GLU A 248 2.16 -26.76 -16.34
N LEU A 249 1.99 -27.29 -15.12
CA LEU A 249 1.78 -28.73 -14.87
C LEU A 249 0.51 -29.28 -15.52
N LEU A 250 -0.51 -28.45 -15.73
CA LEU A 250 -1.80 -28.88 -16.28
C LEU A 250 -1.86 -28.74 -17.80
N PHE A 251 -1.27 -27.67 -18.37
CA PHE A 251 -1.47 -27.31 -19.77
C PHE A 251 -0.20 -27.42 -20.63
N GLU A 252 0.99 -27.22 -20.06
CA GLU A 252 2.23 -27.06 -20.83
C GLU A 252 3.19 -28.26 -20.69
N SER A 253 3.06 -29.05 -19.63
CA SER A 253 3.90 -30.24 -19.43
C SER A 253 3.64 -31.33 -20.48
N LYS A 254 4.70 -31.80 -21.14
CA LYS A 254 4.67 -32.94 -22.10
C LYS A 254 4.74 -34.30 -21.41
N GLU A 255 5.04 -34.34 -20.11
CA GLU A 255 5.03 -35.55 -19.29
C GLU A 255 3.61 -35.97 -18.90
N SER A 256 3.43 -37.25 -18.57
CA SER A 256 2.16 -37.77 -18.08
C SER A 256 1.72 -37.00 -16.83
N LEU A 257 0.51 -36.41 -16.87
CA LEU A 257 -0.05 -35.62 -15.79
C LEU A 257 0.00 -36.38 -14.46
N ASN A 258 0.74 -35.85 -13.49
CA ASN A 258 0.75 -36.39 -12.14
C ASN A 258 -0.39 -35.78 -11.32
N TYR A 259 -1.57 -36.43 -11.39
CA TYR A 259 -2.78 -35.95 -10.71
C TYR A 259 -2.62 -35.81 -9.20
N LYS A 260 -1.82 -36.66 -8.55
CA LYS A 260 -1.59 -36.61 -7.10
C LYS A 260 -0.86 -35.33 -6.69
N LYS A 261 0.16 -34.96 -7.46
CA LYS A 261 0.93 -33.73 -7.23
C LYS A 261 0.09 -32.48 -7.45
N LEU A 262 -0.79 -32.52 -8.44
CA LEU A 262 -1.70 -31.42 -8.76
C LEU A 262 -2.81 -31.26 -7.71
N GLU A 263 -3.33 -32.38 -7.20
CA GLU A 263 -4.24 -32.43 -6.05
C GLU A 263 -3.60 -31.79 -4.82
N GLU A 264 -2.40 -32.22 -4.46
CA GLU A 264 -1.68 -31.71 -3.28
C GLU A 264 -1.40 -30.20 -3.40
N ALA A 265 -0.93 -29.74 -4.56
CA ALA A 265 -0.67 -28.33 -4.82
C ALA A 265 -1.95 -27.48 -4.73
N LEU A 266 -3.04 -27.93 -5.37
CA LEU A 266 -4.32 -27.23 -5.37
C LEU A 266 -4.97 -27.19 -3.98
N SER A 267 -4.90 -28.28 -3.23
CA SER A 267 -5.42 -28.38 -1.87
C SER A 267 -4.70 -27.42 -0.91
N ILE A 268 -3.37 -27.36 -0.97
CA ILE A 268 -2.58 -26.43 -0.15
C ILE A 268 -2.86 -24.99 -0.56
N TYR A 269 -2.91 -24.71 -1.86
CA TYR A 269 -3.21 -23.38 -2.36
C TYR A 269 -4.59 -22.89 -1.87
N ARG A 270 -5.63 -23.73 -2.01
CA ARG A 270 -6.99 -23.43 -1.52
C ARG A 270 -7.02 -23.15 -0.02
N LYS A 271 -6.33 -23.98 0.77
CA LYS A 271 -6.25 -23.81 2.22
C LYS A 271 -5.57 -22.49 2.60
N GLN A 272 -4.46 -22.16 1.97
CA GLN A 272 -3.76 -20.89 2.25
C GLN A 272 -4.58 -19.68 1.80
N CYS A 273 -5.29 -19.75 0.67
CA CYS A 273 -6.23 -18.69 0.27
C CYS A 273 -7.35 -18.49 1.30
N TYR A 274 -7.79 -19.54 1.98
CA TYR A 274 -8.75 -19.43 3.09
C TYR A 274 -8.11 -18.72 4.30
N ASP A 275 -6.92 -19.16 4.73
CA ASP A 275 -6.21 -18.61 5.89
C ASP A 275 -5.87 -17.11 5.72
N PHE A 276 -5.59 -16.67 4.48
CA PHE A 276 -5.28 -15.28 4.12
C PHE A 276 -6.50 -14.47 3.62
N SER A 277 -7.73 -14.94 3.80
CA SER A 277 -8.96 -14.27 3.33
C SER A 277 -8.98 -13.93 1.83
N SER A 278 -8.19 -14.64 1.01
CA SER A 278 -8.02 -14.42 -0.44
C SER A 278 -8.88 -15.37 -1.29
N PHE A 279 -10.08 -15.70 -0.79
CA PHE A 279 -11.00 -16.67 -1.42
C PHE A 279 -11.61 -16.17 -2.74
N ASN A 280 -11.80 -14.86 -2.90
CA ASN A 280 -12.29 -14.28 -4.16
C ASN A 280 -11.31 -14.49 -5.31
N ASP A 281 -10.01 -14.33 -5.04
CA ASP A 281 -8.95 -14.53 -6.04
C ASP A 281 -8.86 -16.00 -6.45
N TYR A 282 -8.95 -16.91 -5.48
CA TYR A 282 -9.05 -18.34 -5.74
C TYR A 282 -10.27 -18.66 -6.61
N ASN A 283 -11.45 -18.14 -6.26
CA ASN A 283 -12.70 -18.39 -6.99
C ASN A 283 -12.67 -17.86 -8.42
N LYS A 284 -12.06 -16.68 -8.64
CA LYS A 284 -11.85 -16.13 -9.98
C LYS A 284 -10.91 -17.00 -10.79
N TRP A 285 -9.81 -17.44 -10.19
CA TRP A 285 -8.82 -18.28 -10.86
C TRP A 285 -9.33 -19.68 -11.18
N ILE A 286 -10.00 -20.37 -10.25
CA ILE A 286 -10.50 -21.73 -10.49
C ILE A 286 -11.59 -21.77 -11.58
N LYS A 287 -12.36 -20.69 -11.75
CA LYS A 287 -13.28 -20.51 -12.89
C LYS A 287 -12.52 -20.42 -14.22
N GLU A 288 -11.43 -19.68 -14.26
CA GLU A 288 -10.56 -19.59 -15.43
C GLU A 288 -9.89 -20.93 -15.74
N VAL A 289 -9.47 -21.68 -14.72
CA VAL A 289 -8.97 -23.06 -14.88
C VAL A 289 -10.06 -23.96 -15.46
N LYS A 290 -11.32 -23.89 -14.97
CA LYS A 290 -12.45 -24.65 -15.55
C LYS A 290 -12.57 -24.39 -17.05
N ARG A 291 -12.60 -23.13 -17.46
CA ARG A 291 -12.69 -22.71 -18.86
C ARG A 291 -11.54 -23.27 -19.69
N ARG A 292 -10.30 -23.19 -19.20
CA ARG A 292 -9.12 -23.74 -19.89
C ARG A 292 -9.12 -25.27 -19.95
N VAL A 293 -9.64 -25.95 -18.94
CA VAL A 293 -9.77 -27.42 -18.93
C VAL A 293 -10.76 -27.89 -19.97
N ILE A 294 -11.89 -27.19 -20.15
CA ILE A 294 -12.87 -27.47 -21.20
C ILE A 294 -12.23 -27.28 -22.58
N GLN A 295 -11.58 -26.13 -22.81
CA GLN A 295 -10.93 -25.81 -24.09
C GLN A 295 -9.82 -26.80 -24.49
N ASN A 296 -9.05 -27.30 -23.53
CA ASN A 296 -7.95 -28.24 -23.78
C ASN A 296 -8.37 -29.72 -23.65
N GLN A 297 -9.68 -30.02 -23.56
CA GLN A 297 -10.25 -31.36 -23.43
C GLN A 297 -9.66 -32.18 -22.25
N ARG A 298 -9.26 -31.54 -21.15
CA ARG A 298 -8.65 -32.20 -19.98
C ARG A 298 -9.69 -32.56 -18.91
N GLN A 299 -10.87 -33.01 -19.32
CA GLN A 299 -12.03 -33.26 -18.45
C GLN A 299 -11.73 -34.27 -17.32
N HIS A 300 -10.83 -35.23 -17.57
CA HIS A 300 -10.40 -36.23 -16.60
C HIS A 300 -9.71 -35.62 -15.35
N PHE A 301 -9.01 -34.49 -15.51
CA PHE A 301 -8.47 -33.73 -14.37
C PHE A 301 -9.60 -33.13 -13.51
N TRP A 302 -10.58 -32.52 -14.17
CA TRP A 302 -11.68 -31.85 -13.47
C TRP A 302 -12.49 -32.83 -12.62
N VAL A 303 -12.83 -33.99 -13.18
CA VAL A 303 -13.61 -35.02 -12.49
C VAL A 303 -12.81 -35.65 -11.35
N ASN A 304 -11.57 -36.09 -11.60
CA ASN A 304 -10.83 -36.89 -10.61
C ASN A 304 -10.09 -36.07 -9.55
N VAL A 305 -9.81 -34.79 -9.80
CA VAL A 305 -9.07 -33.94 -8.86
C VAL A 305 -9.96 -32.86 -8.26
N VAL A 306 -10.76 -32.17 -9.07
CA VAL A 306 -11.55 -31.02 -8.57
C VAL A 306 -12.89 -31.47 -7.98
N VAL A 307 -13.62 -32.36 -8.67
CA VAL A 307 -14.92 -32.87 -8.22
C VAL A 307 -14.76 -33.91 -7.10
N GLU A 308 -13.90 -34.92 -7.28
CA GLU A 308 -13.74 -36.01 -6.30
C GLU A 308 -13.20 -35.53 -4.93
N LYS A 309 -12.40 -34.45 -4.91
CA LYS A 309 -11.75 -33.93 -3.69
C LYS A 309 -12.34 -32.62 -3.17
N ASP A 310 -13.48 -32.19 -3.72
CA ASP A 310 -14.18 -30.96 -3.33
C ASP A 310 -13.27 -29.71 -3.34
N LEU A 311 -12.43 -29.59 -4.36
CA LEU A 311 -11.47 -28.49 -4.55
C LEU A 311 -12.05 -27.34 -5.40
N GLY A 312 -13.37 -27.28 -5.54
CA GLY A 312 -14.09 -26.21 -6.23
C GLY A 312 -14.12 -24.90 -5.44
N LEU A 313 -15.19 -24.12 -5.64
CA LEU A 313 -15.32 -22.78 -5.05
C LEU A 313 -15.14 -22.78 -3.53
N CYS A 314 -14.53 -21.71 -3.03
CA CYS A 314 -14.26 -21.47 -1.61
C CYS A 314 -15.22 -20.40 -1.07
N PHE A 315 -15.97 -20.71 -0.02
CA PHE A 315 -16.92 -19.78 0.62
C PHE A 315 -16.58 -19.59 2.10
N VAL A 316 -16.75 -18.36 2.59
CA VAL A 316 -16.65 -18.06 4.03
C VAL A 316 -17.98 -18.42 4.68
N SER A 317 -18.04 -19.61 5.28
CA SER A 317 -19.03 -20.06 6.27
C SER A 317 -20.45 -19.49 6.14
N THR A 318 -21.09 -19.74 4.99
CA THR A 318 -22.55 -19.75 4.89
C THR A 318 -22.97 -21.03 4.20
N GLU A 319 -23.44 -22.02 4.97
CA GLU A 319 -24.18 -23.16 4.45
C GLU A 319 -25.60 -22.74 4.00
N SER A 320 -25.71 -21.68 3.20
CA SER A 320 -26.98 -21.32 2.60
C SER A 320 -27.32 -22.33 1.51
N SER A 321 -28.61 -22.51 1.23
CA SER A 321 -29.06 -23.38 0.12
C SER A 321 -28.46 -22.94 -1.23
N GLU A 322 -28.18 -21.64 -1.37
CA GLU A 322 -27.62 -21.02 -2.57
C GLU A 322 -26.13 -21.37 -2.78
N THR A 323 -25.32 -21.46 -1.72
CA THR A 323 -23.91 -21.87 -1.85
C THR A 323 -23.78 -23.33 -2.21
N LYS A 324 -24.66 -24.19 -1.67
CA LYS A 324 -24.73 -25.62 -2.03
C LYS A 324 -25.16 -25.81 -3.50
N GLN A 325 -26.12 -25.02 -3.98
CA GLN A 325 -26.55 -25.04 -5.38
C GLN A 325 -25.49 -24.48 -6.33
N ALA A 326 -24.78 -23.42 -5.94
CA ALA A 326 -23.67 -22.87 -6.72
C ALA A 326 -22.48 -23.85 -6.82
N LEU A 327 -22.20 -24.62 -5.76
CA LEU A 327 -21.19 -25.68 -5.79
C LEU A 327 -21.61 -26.84 -6.69
N SER A 328 -22.84 -27.33 -6.58
CA SER A 328 -23.33 -28.43 -7.43
C SER A 328 -23.29 -28.05 -8.91
N SER A 329 -23.76 -26.85 -9.27
CA SER A 329 -23.69 -26.35 -10.65
C SER A 329 -22.25 -26.09 -11.11
N PHE A 330 -21.32 -25.78 -10.20
CA PHE A 330 -19.91 -25.59 -10.57
C PHE A 330 -19.20 -26.91 -10.87
N TYR A 331 -19.57 -28.00 -10.19
CA TYR A 331 -19.01 -29.33 -10.44
C TYR A 331 -19.55 -29.99 -11.70
N GLU A 332 -20.77 -29.64 -12.13
CA GLU A 332 -21.32 -30.04 -13.41
C GLU A 332 -20.52 -29.40 -14.57
N LEU A 333 -19.93 -30.24 -15.41
CA LEU A 333 -19.44 -29.84 -16.74
C LEU A 333 -20.65 -29.88 -17.67
N ALA A 334 -21.40 -28.77 -17.76
CA ALA A 334 -22.54 -28.70 -18.67
C ALA A 334 -22.07 -28.88 -20.12
N SER A 335 -22.79 -29.69 -20.88
CA SER A 335 -22.59 -29.93 -22.31
C SER A 335 -22.89 -28.72 -23.20
N GLU A 336 -23.27 -27.57 -22.63
CA GLU A 336 -23.57 -26.33 -23.35
C GLU A 336 -22.31 -25.50 -23.69
N ASP A 337 -21.14 -25.83 -23.12
CA ASP A 337 -19.85 -25.22 -23.48
C ASP A 337 -19.12 -26.01 -24.60
N MET A 338 -19.81 -26.93 -25.29
CA MET A 338 -19.29 -27.76 -26.41
C MET A 338 -19.87 -27.35 -27.79
N GLU A 339 -20.06 -26.06 -28.04
CA GLU A 339 -20.20 -25.51 -29.40
C GLU A 339 -19.06 -24.55 -29.75
#